data_AF-A0A2A4KUH0-F1
#
_entry.id   AF-A0A2A4KUH0-F1
#
_cell.length_a   1.000
_cell.length_b   1.000
_cell.length_c   1.000
_cell.angle_alpha   90.00
_cell.angle_beta   90.00
_cell.angle_gamma   90.00
#
_symmetry.space_group_name_H-M   'P 1'
#
loop_
_entity.id
_entity.type
_entity.pdbx_description
1 polymer ?
#
loop_
_entity_poly.entity_id
_entity_poly.type
_entity_poly.pdbx_seq_one_letter_code
_entity_poly.pdbx_strand_id
1 'polypeptide(L)'
;MLRFMVEDPATSARTVELACVAVHGQLGGFPPSMTDEDAPGSTSSPEFRRLARAGLDGANGAMFREWERRVAGAERRSTVNTATDTIVGLMAVGG
;
A
#
# COMPACT_ATOMS: atom_id res chain seq x y z
N MET A 1 -11.27 2.97 -14.68
CA MET A 1 -10.13 2.09 -14.34
C MET A 1 -10.08 1.75 -12.85
N LEU A 2 -10.09 2.74 -11.94
CA LEU A 2 -10.09 2.54 -10.48
C LEU A 2 -11.22 1.65 -9.92
N ARG A 3 -12.40 1.61 -10.57
CA ARG A 3 -13.53 0.80 -10.08
C ARG A 3 -13.26 -0.72 -10.14
N PHE A 4 -12.64 -1.18 -11.23
CA PHE A 4 -12.38 -2.61 -11.47
C PHE A 4 -11.30 -3.18 -10.54
N MET A 5 -10.25 -2.41 -10.26
CA MET A 5 -9.15 -2.87 -9.38
C MET A 5 -9.60 -3.06 -7.93
N VAL A 6 -10.58 -2.27 -7.48
CA VAL A 6 -11.12 -2.30 -6.11
C VAL A 6 -12.14 -3.43 -5.92
N GLU A 7 -12.83 -3.85 -6.99
CA GLU A 7 -13.87 -4.87 -6.91
C GLU A 7 -13.30 -6.28 -6.74
N ASP A 8 -12.14 -6.57 -7.37
CA ASP A 8 -11.43 -7.84 -7.18
C ASP A 8 -10.42 -7.78 -6.01
N PRO A 9 -10.63 -8.56 -4.92
CA PRO A 9 -9.75 -8.54 -3.76
C PRO A 9 -8.30 -8.95 -4.06
N ALA A 10 -8.08 -9.87 -5.00
CA ALA A 10 -6.74 -10.36 -5.33
C ALA A 10 -5.93 -9.30 -6.08
N THR A 11 -6.55 -8.64 -7.06
CA THR A 11 -5.96 -7.52 -7.81
C THR A 11 -5.66 -6.35 -6.89
N SER A 12 -6.58 -6.03 -5.96
CA SER A 12 -6.36 -5.01 -4.95
C SER A 12 -5.14 -5.33 -4.07
N ALA A 13 -5.03 -6.55 -3.56
CA ALA A 13 -3.91 -6.97 -2.72
C ALA A 13 -2.57 -6.88 -3.47
N ARG A 14 -2.53 -7.34 -4.73
CA ARG A 14 -1.33 -7.23 -5.56
C ARG A 14 -0.95 -5.79 -5.89
N THR A 15 -1.92 -4.89 -6.01
CA THR A 15 -1.64 -3.46 -6.21
C THR A 15 -0.92 -2.87 -4.99
N VAL A 16 -1.35 -3.23 -3.79
CA VAL A 16 -0.68 -2.82 -2.55
C VAL A 16 0.71 -3.43 -2.43
N GLU A 17 0.86 -4.72 -2.73
CA GLU A 17 2.16 -5.39 -2.77
C GLU A 17 3.12 -4.67 -3.73
N LEU A 18 2.66 -4.36 -4.95
CA LEU A 18 3.49 -3.70 -5.94
C LEU A 18 3.94 -2.31 -5.48
N ALA A 19 3.05 -1.52 -4.88
CA ALA A 19 3.42 -0.24 -4.30
C ALA A 19 4.47 -0.40 -3.20
N CYS A 20 4.31 -1.42 -2.35
CA CYS A 20 5.24 -1.72 -1.28
C CYS A 20 6.64 -2.10 -1.80
N VAL A 21 6.69 -2.98 -2.80
CA VAL A 21 7.95 -3.39 -3.46
C VAL A 21 8.61 -2.21 -4.16
N ALA A 22 7.84 -1.36 -4.85
CA ALA A 22 8.37 -0.19 -5.55
C ALA A 22 8.98 0.83 -4.58
N VAL A 23 8.30 1.14 -3.47
CA VAL A 23 8.81 2.02 -2.41
C VAL A 23 10.12 1.47 -1.86
N HIS A 24 10.12 0.19 -1.47
CA HIS A 24 11.31 -0.43 -0.89
C HIS A 24 12.49 -0.43 -1.88
N GLY A 25 12.25 -0.75 -3.15
CA GLY A 25 13.26 -0.78 -4.19
C GLY A 25 13.83 0.59 -4.57
N GLN A 26 13.01 1.65 -4.60
CA GLN A 26 13.48 2.99 -4.97
C GLN A 26 14.04 3.80 -3.80
N LEU A 27 13.50 3.63 -2.59
CA LEU A 27 13.87 4.43 -1.42
C LEU A 27 14.78 3.67 -0.45
N GLY A 28 15.10 2.40 -0.71
CA GLY A 28 15.92 1.56 0.18
C GLY A 28 15.21 1.18 1.50
N GLY A 29 13.89 1.35 1.57
CA GLY A 29 13.09 1.19 2.78
C GLY A 29 11.78 1.94 2.71
N PHE A 30 10.93 1.76 3.73
CA PHE A 30 9.72 2.56 3.85
C PHE A 30 9.95 3.81 4.70
N PRO A 31 9.56 5.00 4.23
CA PRO A 31 9.57 6.19 5.05
C PRO A 31 8.55 6.06 6.20
N PRO A 32 8.81 6.67 7.39
CA PRO A 32 7.89 6.62 8.52
C PRO A 32 6.48 7.12 8.19
N SER A 33 6.35 8.11 7.29
CA SER A 33 5.06 8.61 6.82
C SER A 33 4.18 7.54 6.16
N MET A 34 4.73 6.40 5.76
CA MET A 34 4.02 5.30 5.10
C MET A 34 3.84 4.07 5.98
N THR A 35 4.34 4.06 7.22
CA THR A 35 4.29 2.88 8.11
C THR A 35 3.90 3.21 9.55
N ASP A 36 4.11 4.45 9.99
CA ASP A 36 3.71 4.92 11.31
C ASP A 36 2.27 5.44 11.28
N GLU A 37 1.44 4.93 12.18
CA GLU A 37 0.02 5.30 12.33
C GLU A 37 -0.14 6.74 12.84
N ASP A 38 0.84 7.25 13.57
CA ASP A 38 0.80 8.57 14.19
C ASP A 38 1.65 9.61 13.45
N ALA A 39 2.23 9.25 12.28
CA ALA A 39 3.05 10.16 11.51
C ALA A 39 2.29 11.44 11.12
N PRO A 40 2.67 12.62 11.65
CA PRO A 40 1.99 13.86 11.34
C PRO A 40 2.19 14.21 9.87
N GLY A 41 1.09 14.60 9.20
CA GLY A 41 1.12 14.98 7.78
C GLY A 41 1.14 13.81 6.79
N SER A 42 0.94 12.56 7.24
CA SER A 42 0.83 11.43 6.30
C SER A 42 -0.40 11.58 5.39
N THR A 43 -0.17 11.43 4.08
CA THR A 43 -1.22 11.35 3.06
C THR A 43 -1.66 9.91 2.79
N SER A 44 -1.01 8.91 3.40
CA SER A 44 -1.32 7.50 3.22
C SER A 44 -2.54 7.07 4.02
N SER A 45 -3.42 6.25 3.44
CA SER A 45 -4.54 5.70 4.20
C SER A 45 -4.05 4.91 5.43
N PRO A 46 -4.79 4.91 6.55
CA PRO A 46 -4.42 4.15 7.74
C PRO A 46 -4.20 2.66 7.45
N GLU A 47 -5.06 2.06 6.62
CA GLU A 47 -4.97 0.65 6.24
C GLU A 47 -3.75 0.37 5.37
N PHE A 48 -3.40 1.28 4.45
CA PHE A 48 -2.18 1.14 3.67
C PHE A 48 -0.95 1.15 4.59
N ARG A 49 -0.90 2.05 5.58
CA ARG A 49 0.22 2.14 6.52
C ARG A 49 0.38 0.86 7.35
N ARG A 50 -0.74 0.30 7.83
CA ARG A 50 -0.76 -0.98 8.53
C ARG A 50 -0.24 -2.14 7.66
N LEU A 51 -0.70 -2.22 6.42
CA LEU A 51 -0.27 -3.25 5.48
C LEU A 51 1.21 -3.11 5.12
N ALA A 52 1.66 -1.89 4.81
CA ALA A 52 3.06 -1.58 4.54
C ALA A 52 3.95 -1.96 5.74
N ARG A 53 3.50 -1.66 6.96
CA ARG A 53 4.18 -2.08 8.20
C ARG A 53 4.23 -3.60 8.34
N ALA A 54 3.16 -4.32 8.01
CA ALA A 54 3.13 -5.77 8.03
C ALA A 54 4.02 -6.41 6.95
N GLY A 55 4.25 -5.71 5.84
CA GLY A 55 5.10 -6.13 4.72
C GLY A 55 6.56 -5.68 4.81
N LEU A 56 6.99 -5.05 5.92
CA LEU A 56 8.38 -4.65 6.12
C LEU A 56 9.35 -5.83 5.95
N ASP A 57 10.56 -5.52 5.52
CA ASP A 57 11.66 -6.48 5.34
C ASP A 57 11.31 -7.68 4.43
N GLY A 58 10.43 -7.44 3.45
CA GLY A 58 10.01 -8.46 2.48
C GLY A 58 8.98 -9.46 3.03
N ALA A 59 8.33 -9.15 4.16
CA ALA A 59 7.31 -10.00 4.76
C ALA A 59 5.95 -9.96 4.02
N ASN A 60 5.94 -10.11 2.69
CA ASN A 60 4.73 -10.01 1.86
C ASN A 60 3.63 -11.01 2.29
N GLY A 61 4.02 -12.20 2.76
CA GLY A 61 3.06 -13.18 3.30
C GLY A 61 2.32 -12.69 4.56
N ALA A 62 2.97 -11.87 5.40
CA ALA A 62 2.31 -11.24 6.54
C ALA A 62 1.37 -10.11 6.10
N MET A 63 1.77 -9.31 5.11
CA MET A 63 0.90 -8.32 4.47
C MET A 63 -0.37 -8.95 3.88
N PHE A 64 -0.25 -10.04 3.12
CA PHE A 64 -1.41 -10.73 2.52
C PHE A 64 -2.36 -11.31 3.57
N ARG A 65 -1.83 -11.90 4.65
CA ARG A 65 -2.69 -12.36 5.76
C ARG A 65 -3.41 -11.20 6.44
N GLU A 66 -2.75 -10.06 6.58
CA GLU A 66 -3.39 -8.87 7.16
C GLU A 66 -4.46 -8.28 6.24
N TRP A 67 -4.21 -8.30 4.93
CA TRP A 67 -5.18 -7.95 3.90
C TRP A 67 -6.45 -8.80 4.00
N GLU A 68 -6.30 -10.12 4.01
CA GLU A 68 -7.42 -11.08 4.11
C GLU A 68 -8.21 -10.93 5.40
N ARG A 69 -7.53 -10.65 6.52
CA ARG A 69 -8.18 -10.53 7.83
C ARG A 69 -9.02 -9.28 7.98
N ARG A 70 -8.65 -8.17 7.34
CA ARG A 70 -9.14 -6.84 7.76
C ARG A 70 -9.66 -5.94 6.66
N VAL A 71 -9.28 -6.12 5.39
CA VAL A 71 -9.66 -5.16 4.35
C VAL A 71 -11.08 -5.43 3.87
N ALA A 72 -12.04 -4.84 4.59
CA ALA A 72 -13.44 -4.76 4.21
C ALA A 72 -13.60 -3.88 2.94
N GLY A 73 -14.68 -4.11 2.19
CA GLY A 73 -14.88 -3.47 0.88
C GLY A 73 -14.86 -1.94 0.88
N ALA A 74 -15.22 -1.28 1.99
CA ALA A 74 -15.20 0.18 2.11
C ALA A 74 -13.78 0.76 2.20
N GLU A 75 -12.90 0.13 2.96
CA GLU A 75 -11.50 0.57 3.18
C GLU A 75 -10.56 0.11 2.05
N ARG A 76 -11.00 -0.88 1.26
CA ARG A 76 -10.26 -1.35 0.08
C ARG A 76 -10.00 -0.23 -0.92
N ARG A 77 -10.97 0.65 -1.15
CA ARG A 77 -10.84 1.74 -2.12
C ARG A 77 -9.77 2.74 -1.72
N SER A 78 -9.80 3.24 -0.48
CA SER A 78 -8.81 4.22 0.00
C SER A 78 -7.39 3.63 -0.01
N THR A 79 -7.27 2.35 0.35
CA THR A 79 -6.00 1.61 0.35
C THR A 79 -5.43 1.45 -1.06
N VAL A 80 -6.25 1.01 -2.02
CA VAL A 80 -5.84 0.84 -3.43
C VAL A 80 -5.53 2.18 -4.08
N ASN A 81 -6.28 3.23 -3.75
CA ASN A 81 -5.99 4.59 -4.23
C ASN A 81 -4.61 5.04 -3.74
N THR A 82 -4.33 4.90 -2.43
CA THR A 82 -3.01 5.23 -1.85
C THR A 82 -1.88 4.47 -2.53
N ALA A 83 -2.06 3.17 -2.75
CA ALA A 83 -1.08 2.33 -3.45
C ALA A 83 -0.85 2.80 -4.90
N THR A 84 -1.93 3.16 -5.62
CA THR A 84 -1.85 3.65 -6.99
C THR A 84 -1.15 5.00 -7.06
N ASP A 85 -1.52 5.93 -6.19
CA ASP A 85 -0.91 7.27 -6.11
C ASP A 85 0.58 7.18 -5.77
N THR A 86 0.96 6.23 -4.90
CA THR A 86 2.36 5.92 -4.59
C THR A 86 3.10 5.46 -5.84
N ILE A 87 2.56 4.49 -6.59
CA ILE A 87 3.18 3.97 -7.82
C ILE A 87 3.34 5.10 -8.85
N VAL A 88 2.30 5.92 -9.05
CA VAL A 88 2.33 7.07 -9.97
C VAL A 88 3.38 8.09 -9.54
N GLY A 89 3.44 8.43 -8.25
CA GLY A 89 4.43 9.37 -7.71
C GLY A 89 5.86 8.88 -7.92
N LEU A 90 6.14 7.60 -7.66
CA LEU A 90 7.46 7.00 -7.88
C LEU A 90 7.85 7.01 -9.37
N MET A 91 6.92 6.70 -10.27
CA MET A 91 7.17 6.78 -11.72
C MET A 91 7.46 8.21 -12.19
N ALA A 92 6.80 9.21 -11.60
CA ALA A 92 7.01 10.61 -11.96
C ALA A 92 8.35 11.20 -11.48
N VAL A 93 8.91 10.67 -10.38
CA VAL A 93 10.21 11.11 -9.84
C VAL A 93 11.38 10.34 -10.45
N GLY A 94 11.16 9.12 -10.92
CA GLY A 94 12.18 8.27 -11.55
C GLY A 94 12.28 8.36 -13.08
N GLY A 95 11.60 9.32 -13.71
CA GLY A 95 11.57 9.55 -15.16
C GLY A 95 12.45 10.70 -15.63
#